data_AF-A0A8X6RYP2-F1
#
_entry.id   AF-A0A8X6RYP2-F1
#
_cell.length_a   1.000
_cell.length_b   1.000
_cell.length_c   1.000
_cell.angle_alpha   90.00
_cell.angle_beta   90.00
_cell.angle_gamma   90.00
#
_symmetry.space_group_name_H-M   'P 1'
#
loop_
_entity.id
_entity.type
_entity.pdbx_description
1 polymer ?
#
loop_
_entity_poly.entity_id
_entity_poly.type
_entity_poly.pdbx_seq_one_letter_code
_entity_poly.pdbx_strand_id
1 'polypeptide(L)'
;MVISSKSDYGWDSMLKKEPWFQQDGATCHTARATIDLLKDTFGDRLISRFGTVNWPPRSCDLTPLDYFLWDYVKSLVYADKPQTLDHLEDNIRRVIADIRPQMLEKVIENWTS
;
A
#
# COMPACT_ATOMS: atom_id res chain seq x y z
N MET A 1 1.55 0.61 -3.73
CA MET A 1 0.62 -0.33 -3.08
C MET A 1 -0.22 -1.02 -4.14
N VAL A 2 -0.35 -2.35 -4.04
CA VAL A 2 -1.22 -3.13 -4.92
C VAL A 2 -2.61 -3.18 -4.27
N ILE A 3 -3.64 -2.73 -4.99
CA ILE A 3 -5.04 -2.68 -4.56
C ILE A 3 -5.81 -3.69 -5.41
N SER A 4 -6.54 -4.60 -4.78
CA SER A 4 -7.44 -5.53 -5.50
C SER A 4 -8.89 -5.07 -5.35
N SER A 5 -9.65 -5.05 -6.45
CA SER A 5 -11.06 -4.65 -6.45
C SER A 5 -11.92 -5.78 -5.85
N LYS A 6 -12.76 -5.42 -4.87
CA LYS A 6 -13.74 -6.30 -4.21
C LYS A 6 -14.60 -7.03 -5.24
N SER A 7 -14.51 -8.35 -5.24
CA SER A 7 -15.67 -9.22 -5.42
C SER A 7 -15.45 -10.42 -4.52
N ASP A 8 -16.53 -10.84 -3.88
CA ASP A 8 -16.61 -11.80 -2.79
C ASP A 8 -15.77 -13.08 -2.99
N TYR A 9 -15.38 -13.75 -1.90
CA TYR A 9 -14.63 -15.01 -1.74
C TYR A 9 -13.12 -14.89 -1.47
N GLY A 10 -12.64 -15.68 -0.50
CA GLY A 10 -11.40 -15.50 0.27
C GLY A 10 -10.05 -15.59 -0.47
N TRP A 11 -8.97 -15.47 0.31
CA TRP A 11 -7.56 -15.24 -0.08
C TRP A 11 -7.06 -15.92 -1.36
N ASP A 12 -7.47 -17.16 -1.65
CA ASP A 12 -7.09 -17.90 -2.86
C ASP A 12 -7.69 -17.33 -4.17
N SER A 13 -8.76 -16.54 -4.08
CA SER A 13 -9.39 -15.84 -5.22
C SER A 13 -8.67 -14.52 -5.55
N MET A 14 -7.99 -13.91 -4.57
CA MET A 14 -7.37 -12.59 -4.67
C MET A 14 -6.13 -12.60 -5.59
N LEU A 15 -5.47 -13.76 -5.73
CA LEU A 15 -4.37 -13.99 -6.67
C LEU A 15 -4.83 -14.21 -8.12
N LYS A 16 -6.14 -14.42 -8.37
CA LYS A 16 -6.71 -14.65 -9.71
C LYS A 16 -7.23 -13.39 -10.38
N LYS A 17 -7.34 -12.28 -9.66
CA LYS A 17 -7.65 -10.97 -10.25
C LYS A 17 -6.37 -10.22 -10.56
N GLU A 18 -6.31 -9.71 -11.78
CA GLU A 18 -5.31 -8.74 -12.19
C GLU A 18 -5.39 -7.47 -11.33
N PRO A 19 -4.39 -7.17 -10.49
CA PRO A 19 -4.54 -6.15 -9.47
C PRO A 19 -4.25 -4.75 -10.01
N TRP A 20 -4.79 -3.74 -9.32
CA TRP A 20 -4.46 -2.34 -9.54
C TRP A 20 -3.20 -1.96 -8.77
N PHE A 21 -2.35 -1.13 -9.35
CA PHE A 21 -1.23 -0.52 -8.65
C PHE A 21 -1.52 0.95 -8.38
N GLN A 22 -1.38 1.37 -7.13
CA GLN A 22 -1.48 2.76 -6.71
C GLN A 22 -0.16 3.21 -6.10
N GLN A 23 0.32 4.39 -6.47
CA GLN A 23 1.43 5.04 -5.79
C GLN A 23 1.18 6.56 -5.72
N ASP A 24 1.85 7.21 -4.77
CA ASP A 24 1.74 8.66 -4.61
C ASP A 24 2.43 9.42 -5.75
N GLY A 25 2.42 10.75 -5.64
CA GLY A 25 3.00 11.64 -6.64
C GLY A 25 4.43 12.08 -6.35
N ALA A 26 5.20 11.39 -5.49
CA ALA A 26 6.57 11.80 -5.19
C ALA A 26 7.48 11.67 -6.42
N THR A 27 8.41 12.61 -6.61
CA THR A 27 9.17 12.73 -7.87
C THR A 27 9.95 11.46 -8.23
N CYS A 28 10.46 10.71 -7.25
CA CYS A 28 11.15 9.43 -7.47
C CYS A 28 10.22 8.33 -8.01
N HIS A 29 8.93 8.36 -7.68
CA HIS A 29 7.93 7.39 -8.11
C HIS A 29 7.34 7.73 -9.49
N THR A 30 7.47 8.99 -9.93
CA THR A 30 6.87 9.49 -11.17
C THR A 30 7.86 9.68 -12.32
N ALA A 31 9.08 9.16 -12.18
CA ALA A 31 10.06 9.14 -13.26
C ALA A 31 9.52 8.35 -14.46
N ARG A 32 9.82 8.78 -15.69
CA ARG A 32 9.31 8.17 -16.93
C ARG A 32 9.59 6.66 -16.98
N ALA A 33 10.83 6.27 -16.70
CA ALA A 33 11.23 4.86 -16.68
C ALA A 33 10.44 4.02 -15.66
N THR A 34 10.16 4.58 -14.47
CA THR A 34 9.34 3.92 -13.44
C THR A 34 7.90 3.76 -13.90
N ILE A 35 7.30 4.80 -14.49
CA ILE A 35 5.92 4.73 -15.00
C ILE A 35 5.81 3.77 -16.17
N ASP A 36 6.77 3.74 -17.09
CA ASP A 36 6.77 2.84 -18.24
C ASP A 36 6.88 1.37 -17.78
N LEU A 37 7.75 1.08 -16.80
CA LEU A 37 7.82 -0.24 -16.16
C LEU A 37 6.49 -0.66 -15.51
N LEU A 38 5.85 0.26 -14.79
CA LEU A 38 4.57 -0.02 -14.14
C LEU A 38 3.45 -0.21 -15.16
N LYS A 39 3.46 0.51 -16.29
CA LYS A 39 2.50 0.31 -17.39
C LYS A 39 2.70 -1.03 -18.09
N ASP A 40 3.95 -1.47 -18.26
CA ASP A 40 4.25 -2.80 -18.81
C ASP A 40 3.71 -3.92 -17.90
N THR A 41 3.84 -3.74 -16.58
CA THR A 41 3.40 -4.75 -15.59
C THR A 41 1.89 -4.73 -15.33
N PHE A 42 1.28 -3.54 -15.20
CA PHE A 42 -0.11 -3.38 -14.73
C PHE A 42 -1.07 -2.87 -15.81
N GLY A 43 -0.57 -2.51 -17.00
CA GLY A 43 -1.37 -1.96 -18.09
C GLY A 43 -2.11 -0.69 -17.67
N ASP A 44 -3.41 -0.67 -17.95
CA ASP A 44 -4.31 0.43 -17.61
C ASP A 44 -4.69 0.50 -16.12
N ARG A 45 -4.21 -0.43 -15.30
CA ARG A 45 -4.55 -0.53 -13.87
C ARG A 45 -3.55 0.21 -12.98
N LEU A 46 -3.12 1.40 -13.41
CA LEU A 46 -2.13 2.23 -12.72
C LEU A 46 -2.74 3.56 -12.27
N ILE A 47 -2.86 3.73 -10.95
CA ILE A 47 -3.21 4.99 -10.29
C ILE A 47 -1.91 5.66 -9.84
N SER A 48 -1.48 6.69 -10.58
CA SER A 48 -0.26 7.43 -10.27
C SER A 48 -0.27 8.76 -11.01
N ARG A 49 0.60 9.69 -10.62
CA ARG A 49 0.87 10.87 -11.45
C ARG A 49 1.49 10.40 -12.77
N PHE A 50 0.86 10.75 -13.89
CA PHE A 50 1.17 10.26 -15.24
C PHE A 50 0.84 8.77 -15.53
N GLY A 51 0.13 8.12 -14.59
CA GLY A 51 -0.50 6.82 -14.81
C GLY A 51 -1.80 6.92 -15.63
N THR A 52 -2.49 5.81 -15.80
CA THR A 52 -3.77 5.75 -16.53
C THR A 52 -4.88 6.49 -15.76
N VAL A 53 -4.87 6.37 -14.43
CA VAL A 53 -5.70 7.17 -13.53
C VAL A 53 -4.80 8.18 -12.82
N ASN A 54 -5.03 9.47 -13.06
CA ASN A 54 -4.19 10.52 -12.51
C ASN A 54 -4.45 10.73 -11.01
N TRP A 55 -3.39 10.64 -10.20
CA TRP A 55 -3.48 10.92 -8.75
C TRP A 55 -3.13 12.40 -8.46
N PRO A 56 -3.92 13.09 -7.62
CA PRO A 56 -3.70 14.51 -7.34
C PRO A 56 -2.33 14.76 -6.67
N PRO A 57 -1.69 15.90 -6.97
CA PRO A 57 -0.43 16.28 -6.35
C PRO A 57 -0.61 16.63 -4.87
N ARG A 58 0.34 16.21 -4.02
CA ARG A 58 0.35 16.45 -2.57
C ARG A 58 -0.79 15.79 -1.79
N SER A 59 -1.29 14.66 -2.28
CA SER A 59 -2.27 13.81 -1.60
C SER A 59 -1.63 12.52 -1.09
N CYS A 60 -0.46 12.63 -0.44
CA CYS A 60 0.21 11.48 0.19
C CYS A 60 -0.61 10.95 1.37
N ASP A 61 -1.29 11.83 2.10
CA ASP A 61 -2.19 11.51 3.22
C ASP A 61 -3.44 10.70 2.82
N LEU A 62 -3.78 10.66 1.53
CA LEU A 62 -4.97 9.97 1.05
C LEU A 62 -4.72 8.51 0.68
N THR A 63 -3.52 7.95 0.90
CA THR A 63 -3.34 6.50 0.69
C THR A 63 -3.69 5.75 1.98
N PRO A 64 -4.36 4.58 1.89
CA PRO A 64 -4.58 3.71 3.05
C PRO A 64 -3.30 3.35 3.82
N LEU A 65 -2.17 3.36 3.12
CA LEU A 65 -0.85 3.11 3.67
C LEU A 65 -0.42 4.25 4.60
N ASP A 66 -0.54 5.49 4.12
CA ASP A 66 -0.07 6.69 4.82
C ASP A 66 -1.04 7.16 5.91
N TYR A 67 -2.35 7.04 5.71
CA TYR A 67 -3.36 7.41 6.71
C TYR A 67 -3.43 6.43 7.89
N PHE A 68 -3.21 5.13 7.64
CA PHE A 68 -3.43 4.11 8.66
C PHE A 68 -2.21 3.22 8.90
N LEU A 69 -1.72 2.51 7.87
CA LEU A 69 -0.77 1.43 8.09
C LEU A 69 0.53 1.92 8.72
N TRP A 70 1.12 2.98 8.20
CA TRP A 70 2.40 3.48 8.70
C TRP A 70 2.30 3.99 10.13
N ASP A 71 1.27 4.76 10.46
CA ASP A 71 1.07 5.25 11.82
C ASP A 71 0.79 4.10 12.80
N TYR A 72 -0.03 3.13 12.39
CA TYR A 72 -0.32 1.93 13.19
C TYR A 72 0.95 1.12 13.45
N VAL A 73 1.67 0.74 12.40
CA VAL A 73 2.90 -0.07 12.51
C VAL A 73 3.95 0.67 13.32
N LYS A 74 4.17 1.96 13.05
CA LYS A 74 5.15 2.78 13.77
C LYS A 74 4.85 2.83 15.27
N SER A 75 3.58 2.98 15.67
CA SER A 75 3.21 3.02 17.09
C SER A 75 3.56 1.72 17.83
N LEU A 76 3.48 0.57 17.16
CA LEU A 76 3.75 -0.74 17.74
C LEU A 76 5.22 -1.14 17.66
N VAL A 77 5.90 -0.81 16.56
CA VAL A 77 7.31 -1.12 16.33
C VAL A 77 8.22 -0.38 17.31
N TYR A 78 7.83 0.84 17.72
CA TYR A 78 8.61 1.66 18.66
C TYR A 78 8.14 1.55 20.11
N ALA A 79 7.12 0.75 20.42
CA ALA A 79 6.53 0.66 21.76
C ALA A 79 7.54 0.21 22.84
N ASP A 80 8.48 -0.66 22.48
CA ASP A 80 9.53 -1.20 23.33
C ASP A 80 10.89 -0.47 23.19
N LYS A 81 10.92 0.61 22.40
CA LYS A 81 12.09 1.48 22.18
C LYS A 81 13.34 0.70 21.72
N PRO A 82 13.32 0.11 20.50
CA PRO A 82 14.44 -0.67 20.00
C PRO A 82 15.72 0.19 19.91
N GLN A 83 16.84 -0.38 20.36
CA GLN A 83 18.15 0.31 20.39
C GLN A 83 19.11 -0.17 19.29
N THR A 84 18.74 -1.21 18.55
CA THR A 84 19.53 -1.79 17.47
C THR A 84 18.68 -1.96 16.22
N LEU A 85 19.34 -2.04 15.06
CA LEU A 85 18.67 -2.30 13.79
C LEU A 85 18.00 -3.68 13.78
N ASP A 86 18.67 -4.70 14.32
CA ASP A 86 18.13 -6.07 14.38
C ASP A 86 16.82 -6.12 15.17
N HIS A 87 16.76 -5.45 16.32
CA HIS A 87 15.55 -5.41 17.15
C HIS A 87 14.42 -4.65 16.46
N LEU A 88 14.76 -3.55 15.76
CA LEU A 88 13.78 -2.81 14.96
C LEU A 88 13.22 -3.66 13.81
N GLU A 89 14.08 -4.41 13.11
CA GLU A 89 13.69 -5.30 12.02
C GLU A 89 12.79 -6.44 12.50
N ASP A 90 13.13 -7.07 13.62
CA ASP A 90 12.31 -8.11 14.26
C ASP A 90 10.95 -7.58 14.68
N ASN A 91 10.89 -6.36 15.23
CA ASN A 91 9.63 -5.71 15.57
C ASN A 91 8.78 -5.41 14.34
N ILE A 92 9.37 -4.92 13.24
CA ILE A 92 8.66 -4.70 11.99
C ILE A 92 8.05 -6.02 11.50
N ARG A 93 8.86 -7.10 11.45
CA ARG A 93 8.38 -8.42 11.01
C ARG A 93 7.22 -8.93 11.87
N ARG A 94 7.36 -8.86 13.18
CA ARG A 94 6.33 -9.31 14.14
C ARG A 94 5.04 -8.51 13.98
N VAL A 95 5.14 -7.18 14.01
CA VAL A 95 3.96 -6.30 13.91
C VAL A 95 3.24 -6.50 12.58
N ILE A 96 3.96 -6.62 11.47
CA ILE A 96 3.36 -6.89 10.16
C ILE A 96 2.68 -8.26 10.12
N ALA A 97 3.30 -9.30 10.68
CA ALA A 97 2.71 -10.64 10.74
C ALA A 97 1.44 -10.69 11.61
N ASP A 98 1.35 -9.83 12.64
CA ASP A 98 0.19 -9.72 13.52
C ASP A 98 -0.98 -8.93 12.90
N ILE A 99 -0.78 -8.26 11.75
CA ILE A 99 -1.85 -7.53 11.07
C ILE A 99 -2.87 -8.50 10.53
N ARG A 100 -4.03 -8.52 11.19
CA ARG A 100 -5.15 -9.36 10.76
C ARG A 100 -5.72 -8.84 9.45
N PRO A 101 -6.04 -9.73 8.49
CA PRO A 101 -6.53 -9.27 7.21
C PRO A 101 -7.85 -8.48 7.25
N GLN A 102 -8.72 -8.78 8.23
CA GLN A 102 -9.97 -8.03 8.45
C GLN A 102 -9.73 -6.55 8.83
N MET A 103 -8.56 -6.24 9.39
CA MET A 103 -8.17 -4.85 9.65
C MET A 103 -7.90 -4.12 8.33
N LEU A 104 -7.20 -4.77 7.39
CA LEU A 104 -6.91 -4.23 6.07
C LEU A 104 -8.19 -4.06 5.24
N GLU A 105 -9.12 -5.01 5.31
CA GLU A 105 -10.42 -4.93 4.63
C GLU A 105 -11.20 -3.67 5.06
N LYS A 106 -11.29 -3.41 6.36
CA LYS A 106 -11.97 -2.22 6.91
C LYS A 106 -11.30 -0.91 6.48
N VAL A 107 -9.97 -0.91 6.43
CA VAL A 107 -9.19 0.26 6.00
C VAL A 107 -9.47 0.58 4.52
N ILE A 108 -9.54 -0.44 3.67
CA ILE A 108 -9.90 -0.27 2.26
C ILE A 108 -11.36 0.13 2.11
N GLU A 109 -12.29 -0.46 2.88
CA GLU A 109 -13.71 -0.06 2.88
C GLU A 109 -13.88 1.43 3.18
N ASN A 110 -13.30 1.91 4.27
CA ASN A 110 -13.36 3.32 4.68
C ASN A 110 -12.70 4.27 3.67
N TRP A 111 -11.72 3.79 2.91
CA TRP A 111 -11.05 4.59 1.88
C TRP A 111 -11.91 4.74 0.61
N THR A 112 -12.74 3.74 0.30
CA THR A 112 -13.59 3.73 -0.90
C THR A 112 -15.00 4.30 -0.69
N SER A 113 -15.42 4.54 0.56
CA SER A 113 -16.72 5.10 0.94
C SER A 113 -16.72 6.62 0.91
#